data_AF-A0AAN5BXD0-F1
#
_entry.id   AF-A0AAN5BXD0-F1
#
_cell.length_a   1.000
_cell.length_b   1.000
_cell.length_c   1.000
_cell.angle_alpha   90.00
_cell.angle_beta   90.00
_cell.angle_gamma   90.00
#
_symmetry.space_group_name_H-M   'P 1'
#
loop_
_entity.id
_entity.type
_entity.pdbx_description
1 polymer ?
#
loop_
_entity_poly.entity_id
_entity_poly.type
_entity_poly.pdbx_seq_one_letter_code
_entity_poly.pdbx_strand_id
1 'polypeptide(L)'
;MAEEVANATVAIPRAVLLSVLINGTLGFTMLIATLFCMGDVDKALNTPTGYPFIEIFYQATDSISGALGMSSVLLIIAVCSVIGMLAATSRQFWSFARDRAVSPRTCIPTYSILLTMTVAALLGLVNIGSAVALNGIISMAVSGIYLSYLIVAILLLYRRCTGEISLYSDGEDMLVNVPGAKLMWGPFHIRGIFGTLVNGYAVIYMIIVVFFSFWPSQMSVDKTTMNFSVVGTIGTIILALIYYVFRARHVYTGPVIELHR
;
A
#
# COMPACT_ATOMS: atom_id res chain seq x y z
N MET A 1 -13.11 6.08 -3.46
CA MET A 1 -12.12 7.01 -4.08
C MET A 1 -12.24 7.13 -5.58
N ALA A 2 -12.31 6.03 -6.36
CA ALA A 2 -12.57 6.16 -7.79
C ALA A 2 -13.93 6.83 -8.09
N GLU A 3 -14.91 6.65 -7.20
CA GLU A 3 -16.23 7.29 -7.23
C GLU A 3 -16.19 8.83 -7.11
N GLU A 4 -15.12 9.41 -6.57
CA GLU A 4 -14.98 10.86 -6.36
C GLU A 4 -14.20 11.56 -7.50
N VAL A 5 -13.65 10.79 -8.45
CA VAL A 5 -12.81 11.32 -9.52
C VAL A 5 -13.63 11.48 -10.80
N ALA A 6 -13.73 12.72 -11.29
CA ALA A 6 -14.32 12.98 -12.61
C ALA A 6 -13.54 12.21 -13.69
N ASN A 7 -14.25 11.42 -14.50
CA ASN A 7 -13.65 10.55 -15.53
C ASN A 7 -12.58 9.59 -14.99
N ALA A 8 -12.88 8.90 -13.88
CA ALA A 8 -12.02 7.95 -13.19
C ALA A 8 -11.29 6.96 -14.12
N THR A 9 -11.96 6.48 -15.17
CA THR A 9 -11.43 5.45 -16.08
C THR A 9 -10.22 5.89 -16.92
N VAL A 10 -10.01 7.20 -17.08
CA VAL A 10 -8.85 7.77 -17.80
C VAL A 10 -7.96 8.59 -16.87
N ALA A 11 -8.56 9.32 -15.93
CA ALA A 11 -7.82 10.15 -14.99
C ALA A 11 -6.94 9.32 -14.04
N ILE A 12 -7.46 8.22 -13.49
CA ILE A 12 -6.72 7.40 -12.51
C ILE A 12 -5.48 6.75 -13.14
N PRO A 13 -5.56 6.06 -14.29
CA PRO A 13 -4.36 5.46 -14.89
C PRO A 13 -3.29 6.50 -15.26
N ARG A 14 -3.69 7.67 -15.77
CA ARG A 14 -2.77 8.77 -16.08
C ARG A 14 -2.10 9.32 -14.83
N ALA A 15 -2.86 9.53 -13.75
CA ALA A 15 -2.33 10.00 -12.48
C ALA A 15 -1.32 9.01 -11.88
N VAL A 16 -1.60 7.71 -11.95
CA VAL A 16 -0.67 6.66 -11.50
C VAL A 16 0.63 6.69 -12.30
N LEU A 17 0.55 6.76 -13.64
CA LEU A 17 1.75 6.83 -14.50
C LEU A 17 2.57 8.08 -14.26
N LEU A 18 1.91 9.24 -14.14
CA LEU A 18 2.58 10.51 -13.86
C LEU A 18 3.24 10.48 -12.47
N SER A 19 2.55 9.90 -11.48
CA SER A 19 3.09 9.74 -10.13
C SER A 19 4.34 8.85 -10.12
N VAL A 20 4.32 7.72 -10.83
CA VAL A 20 5.50 6.85 -10.97
C VAL A 20 6.65 7.59 -11.65
N LEU A 21 6.38 8.36 -12.70
CA LEU A 21 7.40 9.11 -13.42
C LEU A 21 8.03 10.20 -12.54
N ILE A 22 7.22 10.99 -11.85
CA ILE A 22 7.70 12.07 -10.96
C ILE A 22 8.46 11.49 -9.77
N ASN A 23 7.90 10.48 -9.09
CA ASN A 23 8.58 9.85 -7.95
C ASN A 23 9.86 9.14 -8.38
N GLY A 24 9.87 8.52 -9.56
CA GLY A 24 11.04 7.86 -10.13
C GLY A 24 12.16 8.84 -10.44
N THR A 25 11.87 9.96 -11.12
CA THR A 25 12.90 10.97 -11.46
C THR A 25 13.43 11.69 -10.22
N LEU A 26 12.54 12.08 -9.30
CA LEU A 26 12.94 12.72 -8.03
C LEU A 26 13.74 11.76 -7.15
N GLY A 27 13.29 10.52 -7.00
CA GLY A 27 14.00 9.49 -6.22
C GLY A 27 15.38 9.17 -6.81
N PHE A 28 15.48 9.08 -8.14
CA PHE A 28 16.77 8.87 -8.82
C PHE A 28 17.72 10.05 -8.63
N THR A 29 17.21 11.28 -8.74
CA THR A 29 18.00 12.51 -8.52
C THR A 29 18.48 12.60 -7.08
N MET A 30 17.59 12.30 -6.12
CA MET A 30 17.93 12.26 -4.70
C MET A 30 18.99 11.20 -4.41
N LEU A 31 18.88 10.01 -5.00
CA LEU A 31 19.86 8.95 -4.83
C LEU A 31 21.25 9.38 -5.33
N ILE A 32 21.33 10.03 -6.50
CA ILE A 32 22.59 10.58 -7.01
C ILE A 32 23.15 11.62 -6.03
N ALA A 33 22.33 12.58 -5.60
CA ALA A 33 22.76 13.61 -4.66
C ALA A 33 23.26 13.00 -3.34
N THR A 34 22.55 12.01 -2.79
CA THR A 34 22.97 11.30 -1.58
C THR A 34 24.29 10.57 -1.79
N LEU A 35 24.48 9.84 -2.90
CA LEU A 35 25.74 9.13 -3.15
C LEU A 35 26.94 10.07 -3.25
N PHE A 36 26.78 11.28 -3.78
CA PHE A 36 27.85 12.28 -3.84
C PHE A 36 28.08 13.02 -2.51
N CYS A 37 27.06 13.13 -1.65
CA CYS A 37 27.11 13.89 -0.40
C CYS A 37 27.21 13.04 0.88
N MET A 38 27.10 11.71 0.79
CA MET A 38 27.03 10.80 1.96
C MET A 38 28.31 10.73 2.78
N GLY A 39 29.47 11.06 2.19
CA GLY A 39 30.74 11.05 2.90
C GLY A 39 31.09 9.67 3.48
N ASP A 40 31.28 9.61 4.80
CA ASP A 40 31.68 8.40 5.54
C ASP A 40 30.45 7.60 5.98
N VAL A 41 30.25 6.44 5.33
CA VAL A 41 29.10 5.55 5.54
C VAL A 41 29.09 4.97 6.95
N ASP A 42 30.26 4.69 7.53
CA ASP A 42 30.33 4.08 8.87
C ASP A 42 29.87 5.06 9.94
N LYS A 43 30.13 6.35 9.77
CA LYS A 43 29.61 7.41 10.64
C LYS A 43 28.10 7.59 10.49
N ALA A 44 27.58 7.50 9.26
CA ALA A 44 26.14 7.59 9.00
C ALA A 44 25.36 6.41 9.60
N LEU A 45 25.92 5.19 9.55
CA LEU A 45 25.28 3.99 10.12
C LEU A 45 25.35 3.92 11.65
N ASN A 46 26.43 4.43 12.25
CA ASN A 46 26.64 4.40 13.70
C ASN A 46 26.28 5.73 14.38
N THR A 47 25.54 6.62 13.71
CA THR A 47 25.17 7.92 14.28
C THR A 47 24.35 7.74 15.55
N PRO A 48 24.65 8.49 16.64
CA PRO A 48 23.89 8.43 17.89
C PRO A 48 22.44 8.91 17.73
N THR A 49 22.11 9.56 16.60
CA THR A 49 20.74 9.96 16.28
C THR A 49 19.84 8.77 15.89
N GLY A 50 20.43 7.63 15.51
CA GLY A 50 19.70 6.44 15.02
C GLY A 50 19.09 6.60 13.62
N TYR A 51 19.27 7.76 12.97
CA TYR A 51 18.71 8.06 11.65
C TYR A 51 19.81 8.54 10.68
N PRO A 52 20.27 7.66 9.76
CA PRO A 52 21.40 7.96 8.88
C PRO A 52 21.23 9.21 8.00
N PHE A 53 20.01 9.56 7.61
CA PHE A 53 19.77 10.73 6.75
C PHE A 53 20.09 12.07 7.44
N ILE A 54 19.96 12.15 8.77
CA ILE A 54 20.28 13.36 9.54
C ILE A 54 21.79 13.58 9.52
N GLU A 55 22.56 12.50 9.70
CA GLU A 55 24.02 12.53 9.64
C GLU A 55 24.51 12.89 8.24
N ILE A 56 23.88 12.36 7.18
CA ILE A 56 24.22 12.71 5.80
C ILE A 56 24.01 14.21 5.54
N PHE A 57 22.92 14.81 6.04
CA PHE A 57 22.73 16.25 5.92
C PHE A 57 23.76 17.05 6.71
N TYR A 58 24.19 16.55 7.86
CA TYR A 58 25.27 17.17 8.63
C TYR A 58 26.60 17.11 7.87
N GLN A 59 26.99 15.93 7.35
CA GLN A 59 28.20 15.76 6.54
C GLN A 59 28.18 16.58 5.25
N ALA A 60 27.00 16.80 4.65
CA ALA A 60 26.87 17.59 3.44
C ALA A 60 26.90 19.11 3.69
N THR A 61 26.49 19.58 4.87
CA THR A 61 26.37 21.02 5.18
C THR A 61 27.47 21.54 6.09
N ASP A 62 28.24 20.66 6.73
CA ASP A 62 29.23 20.96 7.78
C ASP A 62 28.68 21.86 8.92
N SER A 63 27.35 21.94 9.05
CA SER A 63 26.67 22.87 9.94
C SER A 63 25.44 22.23 10.60
N ILE A 64 25.41 22.31 11.92
CA ILE A 64 24.31 21.75 12.74
C ILE A 64 22.98 22.46 12.42
N SER A 65 23.01 23.79 12.22
CA SER A 65 21.80 24.57 11.91
C SER A 65 21.25 24.25 10.52
N GLY A 66 22.14 24.00 9.54
CA GLY A 66 21.77 23.59 8.19
C GLY A 66 21.09 22.20 8.18
N ALA A 67 21.71 21.23 8.85
CA ALA A 67 21.18 19.87 8.96
C ALA A 67 19.82 19.82 9.69
N LEU A 68 19.66 20.60 10.78
CA LEU A 68 18.38 20.71 11.50
C LEU A 68 17.30 21.36 10.64
N GLY A 69 17.64 22.41 9.89
CA GLY A 69 16.73 23.06 8.96
C GLY A 69 16.18 22.07 7.92
N MET A 70 17.05 21.33 7.24
CA MET A 70 16.66 20.33 6.22
C MET A 70 15.86 19.17 6.83
N SER A 71 16.25 18.70 8.01
CA SER A 71 15.55 17.62 8.72
C SER A 71 14.13 18.03 9.15
N SER A 72 13.94 19.29 9.57
CA SER A 72 12.63 19.80 9.98
C SER A 72 11.60 19.80 8.83
N VAL A 73 12.05 20.08 7.61
CA VAL A 73 11.19 20.05 6.41
C VAL A 73 10.68 18.63 6.16
N LEU A 74 11.53 17.61 6.30
CA LEU A 74 11.12 16.21 6.18
C LEU A 74 10.12 15.81 7.27
N LEU A 75 10.30 16.29 8.50
CA LEU A 75 9.34 16.05 9.58
C LEU A 75 7.95 16.64 9.28
N ILE A 76 7.90 17.87 8.76
CA ILE A 76 6.63 18.51 8.36
C ILE A 76 5.94 17.69 7.25
N ILE A 77 6.70 17.27 6.24
CA ILE A 77 6.17 16.44 5.14
C ILE A 77 5.66 15.10 5.68
N ALA A 78 6.38 14.48 6.63
CA ALA A 78 5.97 13.22 7.26
C ALA A 78 4.65 13.36 8.01
N VAL A 79 4.46 14.44 8.79
CA VAL A 79 3.20 14.71 9.50
C VAL A 79 2.04 14.87 8.51
N CYS A 80 2.23 15.67 7.45
CA CYS A 80 1.22 15.84 6.40
C CYS A 80 0.86 14.51 5.72
N SER A 81 1.86 13.66 5.45
CA SER A 81 1.66 12.33 4.86
C SER A 81 0.83 11.41 5.76
N VAL A 82 1.13 11.38 7.07
CA VAL A 82 0.38 10.58 8.06
C VAL A 82 -1.09 10.99 8.14
N ILE A 83 -1.37 12.29 8.12
CA ILE A 83 -2.76 12.80 8.09
C ILE A 83 -3.50 12.31 6.84
N GLY A 84 -2.84 12.36 5.67
CA GLY A 84 -3.38 11.85 4.41
C GLY A 84 -3.67 10.35 4.45
N MET A 85 -2.74 9.55 4.99
CA MET A 85 -2.92 8.10 5.14
C MET A 85 -4.06 7.75 6.11
N LEU A 86 -4.20 8.49 7.21
CA LEU A 86 -5.29 8.29 8.17
C LEU A 86 -6.66 8.58 7.53
N ALA A 87 -6.75 9.67 6.74
CA ALA A 87 -7.95 10.00 5.98
C ALA A 87 -8.29 8.93 4.94
N ALA A 88 -7.30 8.41 4.20
CA ALA A 88 -7.52 7.35 3.21
C ALA A 88 -8.00 6.04 3.87
N THR A 89 -7.36 5.63 4.95
CA THR A 89 -7.67 4.38 5.67
C THR A 89 -9.07 4.42 6.27
N SER A 90 -9.46 5.54 6.89
CA SER A 90 -10.79 5.68 7.48
C SER A 90 -11.91 5.61 6.43
N ARG A 91 -11.69 6.14 5.22
CA ARG A 91 -12.63 6.01 4.10
C ARG A 91 -12.77 4.57 3.60
N GLN A 92 -11.68 3.81 3.53
CA GLN A 92 -11.73 2.38 3.16
C GLN A 92 -12.51 1.56 4.20
N PHE A 93 -12.27 1.80 5.50
CA PHE A 93 -13.05 1.17 6.56
C PHE A 93 -14.53 1.57 6.51
N TRP A 94 -14.82 2.83 6.22
CA TRP A 94 -16.18 3.28 6.05
C TRP A 94 -16.88 2.63 4.86
N SER A 95 -16.23 2.46 3.71
CA SER A 95 -16.86 1.77 2.58
C SER A 95 -17.20 0.32 2.91
N PHE A 96 -16.32 -0.39 3.65
CA PHE A 96 -16.63 -1.74 4.12
C PHE A 96 -17.77 -1.79 5.15
N ALA A 97 -17.90 -0.77 6.01
CA ALA A 97 -19.00 -0.67 6.97
C ALA A 97 -20.32 -0.26 6.30
N ARG A 98 -20.28 0.59 5.27
CA ARG A 98 -21.44 1.01 4.48
C ARG A 98 -22.12 -0.18 3.82
N ASP A 99 -21.35 -1.17 3.36
CA ASP A 99 -21.89 -2.37 2.72
C ASP A 99 -22.76 -3.23 3.67
N ARG A 100 -22.82 -2.95 5.00
CA ARG A 100 -23.63 -3.75 5.95
C ARG A 100 -24.32 -3.05 7.12
N ALA A 101 -23.92 -1.85 7.54
CA ALA A 101 -24.62 -0.95 8.48
C ALA A 101 -23.59 -0.01 9.12
N VAL A 102 -23.76 1.30 8.99
CA VAL A 102 -23.75 2.31 10.08
C VAL A 102 -24.22 3.65 9.47
N SER A 103 -25.33 4.18 10.00
CA SER A 103 -25.85 5.57 9.92
C SER A 103 -25.55 6.41 8.67
N PRO A 104 -26.55 6.69 7.80
CA PRO A 104 -26.42 7.60 6.65
C PRO A 104 -26.45 9.10 7.03
N ARG A 105 -26.39 9.47 8.31
CA ARG A 105 -26.63 10.85 8.77
C ARG A 105 -25.38 11.73 8.86
N THR A 106 -24.18 11.19 8.74
CA THR A 106 -22.94 11.96 8.88
C THR A 106 -22.05 11.75 7.66
N CYS A 107 -21.78 12.82 6.92
CA CYS A 107 -20.88 12.82 5.75
C CYS A 107 -19.41 12.55 6.11
N ILE A 108 -19.09 12.38 7.41
CA ILE A 108 -17.75 12.14 7.93
C ILE A 108 -17.76 10.86 8.79
N PRO A 109 -16.94 9.85 8.48
CA PRO A 109 -16.94 8.56 9.18
C PRO A 109 -16.20 8.62 10.52
N THR A 110 -16.77 9.32 11.51
CA THR A 110 -16.14 9.59 12.82
C THR A 110 -15.76 8.31 13.57
N TYR A 111 -16.62 7.30 13.59
CA TYR A 111 -16.34 6.01 14.24
C TYR A 111 -15.18 5.26 13.58
N SER A 112 -15.11 5.27 12.24
CA SER A 112 -13.99 4.65 11.51
C SER A 112 -12.67 5.36 11.79
N ILE A 113 -12.69 6.70 11.86
CA ILE A 113 -11.50 7.51 12.20
C ILE A 113 -11.03 7.21 13.63
N LEU A 114 -11.94 7.17 14.60
CA LEU A 114 -11.58 6.89 15.99
C LEU A 114 -10.96 5.49 16.13
N LEU A 115 -11.54 4.49 15.45
CA LEU A 115 -11.03 3.13 15.45
C LEU A 115 -9.61 3.07 14.86
N THR A 116 -9.41 3.62 13.66
CA THR A 116 -8.09 3.58 13.00
C THR A 116 -7.04 4.34 13.80
N MET A 117 -7.40 5.48 14.39
CA MET A 117 -6.52 6.25 15.27
C MET A 117 -6.16 5.48 16.55
N THR A 118 -7.14 4.84 17.19
CA THR A 118 -6.90 4.05 18.42
C THR A 118 -5.98 2.86 18.14
N VAL A 119 -6.22 2.13 17.04
CA VAL A 119 -5.36 1.01 16.63
C VAL A 119 -3.95 1.50 16.30
N ALA A 120 -3.80 2.60 15.56
CA ALA A 120 -2.49 3.17 15.26
C ALA A 120 -1.73 3.60 16.53
N ALA A 121 -2.42 4.21 17.51
CA ALA A 121 -1.82 4.59 18.79
C ALA A 121 -1.36 3.37 19.60
N LEU A 122 -2.19 2.31 19.64
CA LEU A 122 -1.84 1.05 20.31
C LEU A 122 -0.63 0.36 19.66
N LEU A 123 -0.56 0.35 18.33
CA LEU A 123 0.60 -0.18 17.61
C LEU A 123 1.86 0.66 17.87
N GLY A 124 1.73 1.97 18.02
CA GLY A 124 2.84 2.85 18.41
C GLY A 124 3.40 2.55 19.80
N LEU A 125 2.56 2.16 20.76
CA LEU A 125 2.99 1.77 22.12
C LEU A 125 3.87 0.51 22.12
N VAL A 126 3.77 -0.36 21.11
CA VAL A 126 4.64 -1.55 20.97
C VAL A 126 6.11 -1.16 20.90
N ASN A 127 6.42 0.03 20.37
CA ASN A 127 7.79 0.55 20.28
C ASN A 127 8.45 0.72 21.65
N ILE A 128 7.67 0.97 22.72
CA ILE A 128 8.20 1.11 24.09
C ILE A 128 8.71 -0.24 24.62
N GLY A 129 8.05 -1.34 24.22
CA GLY A 129 8.40 -2.69 24.68
C GLY A 129 9.51 -3.34 23.87
N SER A 130 9.43 -3.29 22.54
CA SER A 130 10.43 -3.93 21.67
C SER A 130 10.44 -3.34 20.26
N ALA A 131 11.58 -2.80 19.84
CA ALA A 131 11.82 -2.38 18.46
C ALA A 131 11.73 -3.56 17.47
N VAL A 132 12.13 -4.77 17.89
CA VAL A 132 12.03 -5.99 17.06
C VAL A 132 10.56 -6.32 16.76
N ALA A 133 9.68 -6.19 17.76
CA ALA A 133 8.25 -6.43 17.58
C ALA A 133 7.62 -5.42 16.61
N LEU A 134 7.96 -4.14 16.72
CA LEU A 134 7.49 -3.11 15.80
C LEU A 134 7.97 -3.39 14.36
N ASN A 135 9.24 -3.69 14.18
CA ASN A 135 9.80 -4.03 12.86
C ASN A 135 9.09 -5.25 12.26
N GLY A 136 8.79 -6.28 13.07
CA GLY A 136 8.00 -7.43 12.62
C GLY A 136 6.59 -7.05 12.13
N ILE A 137 5.90 -6.13 12.83
CA ILE A 137 4.58 -5.63 12.44
C ILE A 137 4.66 -4.83 11.13
N ILE A 138 5.68 -3.98 10.98
CA ILE A 138 5.88 -3.18 9.74
C ILE A 138 6.15 -4.13 8.56
N SER A 139 7.04 -5.11 8.71
CA SER A 139 7.31 -6.12 7.68
C SER A 139 6.06 -6.93 7.34
N MET A 140 5.24 -7.28 8.34
CA MET A 140 3.94 -7.93 8.13
C MET A 140 3.01 -7.05 7.28
N ALA A 141 2.88 -5.76 7.60
CA ALA A 141 2.05 -4.82 6.85
C ALA A 141 2.51 -4.70 5.37
N VAL A 142 3.82 -4.57 5.15
CA VAL A 142 4.41 -4.51 3.80
C VAL A 142 4.11 -5.80 3.02
N SER A 143 4.33 -6.96 3.63
CA SER A 143 4.03 -8.25 3.00
C SER A 143 2.54 -8.41 2.65
N GLY A 144 1.65 -7.91 3.51
CA GLY A 144 0.20 -7.93 3.28
C GLY A 144 -0.23 -7.08 2.08
N ILE A 145 0.41 -5.91 1.88
CA ILE A 145 0.17 -5.07 0.70
C ILE A 145 0.59 -5.81 -0.57
N TYR A 146 1.79 -6.41 -0.60
CA TYR A 146 2.27 -7.15 -1.76
C TYR A 146 1.45 -8.41 -2.06
N LEU A 147 1.02 -9.15 -1.03
CA LEU A 147 0.11 -10.29 -1.20
C LEU A 147 -1.23 -9.87 -1.79
N SER A 148 -1.78 -8.73 -1.34
CA SER A 148 -3.02 -8.19 -1.89
C SER A 148 -2.88 -7.85 -3.38
N TYR A 149 -1.76 -7.23 -3.76
CA TYR A 149 -1.46 -6.93 -5.16
C TYR A 149 -1.22 -8.20 -6.00
N LEU A 150 -0.56 -9.21 -5.44
CA LEU A 150 -0.31 -10.48 -6.09
C LEU A 150 -1.63 -11.20 -6.42
N ILE A 151 -2.58 -11.25 -5.47
CA ILE A 151 -3.89 -11.86 -5.70
C ILE A 151 -4.62 -11.18 -6.87
N VAL A 152 -4.65 -9.84 -6.89
CA VAL A 152 -5.30 -9.07 -7.96
C VAL A 152 -4.59 -9.32 -9.31
N ALA A 153 -3.26 -9.33 -9.33
CA ALA A 153 -2.48 -9.57 -10.54
C ALA A 153 -2.70 -10.97 -11.11
N ILE A 154 -2.73 -12.01 -10.27
CA ILE A 154 -3.03 -13.39 -10.65
C ILE A 154 -4.45 -13.51 -11.20
N LEU A 155 -5.45 -12.93 -10.53
CA LEU A 155 -6.84 -12.97 -11.00
C LEU A 155 -6.97 -12.27 -12.36
N LEU A 156 -6.30 -11.14 -12.55
CA LEU A 156 -6.26 -10.44 -13.83
C LEU A 156 -5.55 -11.26 -14.90
N LEU A 157 -4.47 -11.99 -14.56
CA LEU A 157 -3.73 -12.84 -15.49
C LEU A 157 -4.58 -14.03 -15.92
N TYR A 158 -5.22 -14.70 -14.95
CA TYR A 158 -6.15 -15.79 -15.19
C TYR A 158 -7.25 -15.36 -16.17
N ARG A 159 -7.92 -14.23 -15.90
CA ARG A 159 -9.00 -13.72 -16.75
C ARG A 159 -8.54 -13.24 -18.13
N ARG A 160 -7.31 -12.74 -18.25
CA ARG A 160 -6.69 -12.44 -19.55
C ARG A 160 -6.43 -13.71 -20.36
N CYS A 161 -5.99 -14.79 -19.71
CA CYS A 161 -5.72 -16.07 -20.35
C CYS A 161 -7.00 -16.83 -20.73
N THR A 162 -8.07 -16.73 -19.93
CA THR A 162 -9.37 -17.34 -20.24
C THR A 162 -10.20 -16.55 -21.26
N GLY A 163 -9.81 -15.31 -21.58
CA GLY A 163 -10.52 -14.48 -22.55
C GLY A 163 -11.86 -13.93 -22.04
N GLU A 164 -12.12 -13.98 -20.73
CA GLU A 164 -13.39 -13.59 -20.11
C GLU A 164 -13.59 -12.07 -19.98
N ILE A 165 -12.66 -11.25 -20.49
CA ILE A 165 -12.73 -9.79 -20.40
C ILE A 165 -13.13 -9.21 -21.77
N SER A 166 -14.33 -8.68 -21.87
CA SER A 166 -14.83 -8.09 -23.12
C SER A 166 -14.27 -6.69 -23.36
N LEU A 167 -14.15 -6.32 -24.64
CA LEU A 167 -13.85 -4.94 -25.03
C LEU A 167 -15.07 -4.07 -24.76
N TYR A 168 -14.81 -2.81 -24.39
CA TYR A 168 -15.85 -1.81 -24.19
C TYR A 168 -16.76 -1.72 -25.42
N SER A 169 -18.05 -1.98 -25.24
CA SER A 169 -19.08 -1.80 -26.27
C SER A 169 -20.03 -0.72 -25.78
N ASP A 170 -20.14 0.37 -26.53
CA ASP A 170 -20.98 1.55 -26.20
C ASP A 170 -22.50 1.26 -26.16
N GLY A 171 -22.93 -0.01 -26.30
CA GLY A 171 -24.31 -0.35 -26.68
C GLY A 171 -25.16 -1.21 -25.72
N GLU A 172 -24.62 -1.87 -24.67
CA GLU A 172 -25.42 -2.78 -23.85
C GLU A 172 -25.18 -2.64 -22.33
N ASP A 173 -26.30 -2.45 -21.62
CA ASP A 173 -26.58 -2.52 -20.17
C ASP A 173 -25.57 -1.96 -19.15
N MET A 174 -26.05 -0.96 -18.40
CA MET A 174 -25.35 -0.08 -17.45
C MET A 174 -24.73 -0.74 -16.19
N LEU A 175 -24.54 -2.08 -16.15
CA LEU A 175 -23.94 -2.78 -15.02
C LEU A 175 -22.68 -3.55 -15.44
N VAL A 176 -21.55 -2.87 -15.34
CA VAL A 176 -20.22 -3.36 -15.74
C VAL A 176 -19.33 -3.52 -14.50
N ASN A 177 -18.47 -4.55 -14.48
CA ASN A 177 -17.50 -4.80 -13.39
C ASN A 177 -18.12 -5.02 -11.99
N VAL A 178 -19.33 -5.60 -11.91
CA VAL A 178 -19.99 -6.00 -10.67
C VAL A 178 -19.94 -7.53 -10.46
N PRO A 179 -20.11 -8.03 -9.22
CA PRO A 179 -20.23 -9.47 -8.99
C PRO A 179 -21.38 -10.08 -9.81
N GLY A 180 -21.04 -10.99 -10.73
CA GLY A 180 -22.00 -11.62 -11.64
C GLY A 180 -22.13 -10.96 -13.03
N ALA A 181 -21.53 -9.79 -13.27
CA ALA A 181 -21.47 -9.18 -14.60
C ALA A 181 -20.15 -9.48 -15.33
N LYS A 182 -20.17 -9.31 -16.66
CA LYS A 182 -18.96 -9.39 -17.49
C LYS A 182 -17.99 -8.27 -17.09
N LEU A 183 -16.71 -8.62 -16.95
CA LEU A 183 -15.66 -7.64 -16.78
C LEU A 183 -15.38 -6.99 -18.13
N MET A 184 -15.33 -5.67 -18.16
CA MET A 184 -14.99 -4.92 -19.36
C MET A 184 -13.73 -4.10 -19.16
N TRP A 185 -12.94 -4.01 -20.22
CA TRP A 185 -11.79 -3.11 -20.28
C TRP A 185 -12.24 -1.65 -20.25
N GLY A 186 -11.55 -0.82 -19.46
CA GLY A 186 -11.64 0.62 -19.60
C GLY A 186 -10.91 1.11 -20.87
N PRO A 187 -11.17 2.36 -21.33
CA PRO A 187 -10.47 3.01 -22.45
C PRO A 187 -8.94 2.97 -22.36
N PHE A 188 -8.38 2.92 -21.15
CA PHE A 188 -6.95 2.78 -20.93
C PHE A 188 -6.58 1.32 -20.63
N HIS A 189 -6.05 0.60 -21.63
CA HIS A 189 -5.59 -0.78 -21.46
C HIS A 189 -4.49 -1.17 -22.46
N ILE A 190 -3.60 -2.08 -22.05
CA ILE A 190 -2.61 -2.69 -22.94
C ILE A 190 -3.25 -3.89 -23.65
N ARG A 191 -3.31 -3.81 -24.98
CA ARG A 191 -3.99 -4.77 -25.86
C ARG A 191 -3.14 -6.03 -26.11
N GLY A 192 -3.85 -7.16 -26.25
CA GLY A 192 -3.28 -8.41 -26.73
C GLY A 192 -2.19 -9.02 -25.84
N ILE A 193 -1.29 -9.74 -26.49
CA ILE A 193 -0.24 -10.57 -25.85
C ILE A 193 0.69 -9.71 -24.97
N PHE A 194 1.02 -8.48 -25.37
CA PHE A 194 1.86 -7.59 -24.58
C PHE A 194 1.29 -7.31 -23.19
N GLY A 195 -0.03 -7.12 -23.07
CA GLY A 195 -0.65 -6.91 -21.77
C GLY A 195 -0.61 -8.15 -20.88
N THR A 196 -0.69 -9.35 -21.47
CA THR A 196 -0.55 -10.62 -20.76
C THR A 196 0.90 -10.84 -20.31
N LEU A 197 1.88 -10.54 -21.16
CA LEU A 197 3.30 -10.63 -20.82
C LEU A 197 3.69 -9.68 -19.69
N VAL A 198 3.25 -8.42 -19.75
CA VAL A 198 3.50 -7.43 -18.70
C VAL A 198 2.88 -7.88 -17.38
N ASN A 199 1.66 -8.43 -17.39
CA ASN A 199 1.03 -8.94 -16.18
C ASN A 199 1.73 -10.19 -15.65
N GLY A 200 2.19 -11.09 -16.53
CA GLY A 200 2.99 -12.26 -16.15
C GLY A 200 4.31 -11.84 -15.49
N TYR A 201 5.01 -10.86 -16.05
CA TYR A 201 6.19 -10.26 -15.44
C TYR A 201 5.89 -9.67 -14.05
N ALA A 202 4.79 -8.92 -13.92
CA ALA A 202 4.37 -8.36 -12.64
C ALA A 202 4.12 -9.45 -11.59
N VAL A 203 3.45 -10.55 -11.95
CA VAL A 203 3.24 -11.69 -11.04
C VAL A 203 4.56 -12.32 -10.61
N ILE A 204 5.47 -12.59 -11.54
CA ILE A 204 6.79 -13.17 -11.23
C ILE A 204 7.57 -12.24 -10.29
N TYR A 205 7.60 -10.95 -10.60
CA TYR A 205 8.28 -9.95 -9.78
C TYR A 205 7.68 -9.87 -8.36
N MET A 206 6.35 -9.84 -8.24
CA MET A 206 5.68 -9.82 -6.95
C MET A 206 5.95 -11.08 -6.13
N ILE A 207 6.03 -12.27 -6.75
CA ILE A 207 6.40 -13.52 -6.07
C ILE A 207 7.81 -13.40 -5.47
N ILE A 208 8.76 -12.89 -6.24
CA ILE A 208 10.14 -12.68 -5.77
C ILE A 208 10.16 -11.69 -4.59
N VAL A 209 9.46 -10.57 -4.70
CA VAL A 209 9.38 -9.56 -3.62
C VAL A 209 8.73 -10.14 -2.37
N VAL A 210 7.64 -10.88 -2.49
CA VAL A 210 6.97 -11.53 -1.36
C VAL A 210 7.90 -12.53 -0.68
N PHE A 211 8.63 -13.34 -1.45
CA PHE A 211 9.62 -14.27 -0.91
C PHE A 211 10.70 -13.54 -0.09
N PHE A 212 11.32 -12.50 -0.65
CA PHE A 212 12.33 -11.73 0.06
C PHE A 212 11.78 -10.90 1.23
N SER A 213 10.50 -10.51 1.20
CA SER A 213 9.86 -9.80 2.31
C SER A 213 9.78 -10.64 3.58
N PHE A 214 9.74 -11.97 3.44
CA PHE A 214 9.72 -12.92 4.55
C PHE A 214 11.11 -13.46 4.90
N TRP A 215 12.08 -13.29 4.01
CA TRP A 215 13.44 -13.78 4.21
C TRP A 215 14.24 -12.90 5.18
N PRO A 216 15.07 -13.47 6.07
CA PRO A 216 15.94 -12.68 6.95
C PRO A 216 17.06 -11.99 6.17
N SER A 217 17.44 -10.79 6.61
CA SER A 217 18.51 -9.99 5.98
C SER A 217 19.93 -10.48 6.32
N GLN A 218 20.08 -11.32 7.35
CA GLN A 218 21.34 -11.89 7.80
C GLN A 218 21.30 -13.42 7.78
N MET A 219 22.44 -14.03 7.46
CA MET A 219 22.59 -15.49 7.37
C MET A 219 22.58 -16.19 8.74
N SER A 220 23.13 -15.54 9.77
CA SER A 220 23.06 -16.00 11.17
C SER A 220 21.82 -15.41 11.84
N VAL A 221 20.77 -16.24 11.96
CA VAL A 221 19.50 -15.82 12.55
C VAL A 221 19.51 -16.06 14.05
N ASP A 222 19.27 -15.01 14.83
CA ASP A 222 18.99 -15.06 16.26
C ASP A 222 17.55 -14.58 16.51
N LYS A 223 17.03 -14.79 17.73
CA LYS A 223 15.66 -14.37 18.13
C LYS A 223 15.41 -12.87 17.94
N THR A 224 16.46 -12.06 17.86
CA THR A 224 16.39 -10.61 17.66
C THR A 224 16.48 -10.21 16.18
N THR A 225 17.05 -11.06 15.32
CA THR A 225 17.26 -10.77 13.88
C THR A 225 16.32 -11.55 12.97
N MET A 226 15.56 -12.52 13.49
CA MET A 226 14.59 -13.27 12.70
C MET A 226 13.41 -12.38 12.26
N ASN A 227 13.04 -12.51 11.00
CA ASN A 227 11.86 -11.85 10.46
C ASN A 227 10.58 -12.64 10.83
N PHE A 228 9.96 -12.27 11.95
CA PHE A 228 8.73 -12.91 12.44
C PHE A 228 7.46 -12.55 11.65
N SER A 229 7.57 -11.73 10.60
CA SER A 229 6.41 -11.33 9.79
C SER A 229 5.66 -12.52 9.18
N VAL A 230 6.37 -13.61 8.85
CA VAL A 230 5.77 -14.86 8.32
C VAL A 230 4.66 -15.37 9.24
N VAL A 231 4.94 -15.43 10.56
CA VAL A 231 4.00 -15.98 11.54
C VAL A 231 2.79 -15.05 11.68
N GLY A 232 3.02 -13.75 11.72
CA GLY A 232 1.95 -12.75 11.77
C GLY A 232 1.07 -12.78 10.52
N THR A 233 1.66 -12.86 9.33
CA THR A 233 0.92 -12.90 8.06
C THR A 233 0.13 -14.19 7.91
N ILE A 234 0.70 -15.36 8.23
CA ILE A 234 -0.04 -16.63 8.17
C ILE A 234 -1.15 -16.65 9.23
N GLY A 235 -0.88 -16.19 10.45
CA GLY A 235 -1.87 -16.11 11.52
C GLY A 235 -3.06 -15.22 11.15
N THR A 236 -2.80 -14.05 10.56
CA THR A 236 -3.86 -13.15 10.08
C THR A 236 -4.67 -13.74 8.94
N ILE A 237 -4.03 -14.43 7.99
CA ILE A 237 -4.74 -15.16 6.92
C ILE A 237 -5.64 -16.25 7.49
N ILE A 238 -5.15 -17.05 8.43
CA ILE A 238 -5.94 -18.11 9.07
C ILE A 238 -7.15 -17.51 9.80
N LEU A 239 -6.96 -16.45 10.59
CA LEU A 239 -8.06 -15.77 11.27
C LEU A 239 -9.08 -15.20 10.28
N ALA A 240 -8.62 -14.62 9.17
CA ALA A 240 -9.49 -14.12 8.11
C ALA A 240 -10.30 -15.25 7.44
N LEU A 241 -9.69 -16.41 7.19
CA LEU A 241 -10.35 -17.59 6.63
C LEU A 241 -11.41 -18.15 7.60
N ILE A 242 -11.07 -18.25 8.88
CA ILE A 242 -12.00 -18.65 9.95
C ILE A 242 -13.20 -17.68 9.95
N TYR A 243 -12.94 -16.38 10.03
CA TYR A 243 -14.00 -15.36 9.99
C TYR A 243 -14.85 -15.45 8.72
N TYR A 244 -14.24 -15.73 7.57
CA TYR A 244 -14.93 -15.88 6.30
C TYR A 244 -15.87 -17.08 6.29
N VAL A 245 -15.38 -18.26 6.70
CA VAL A 245 -16.15 -19.50 6.74
C VAL A 245 -17.33 -19.42 7.71
N PHE A 246 -17.12 -18.86 8.90
CA PHE A 246 -18.14 -18.82 9.94
C PHE A 246 -19.16 -17.68 9.77
N ARG A 247 -18.73 -16.50 9.31
CA ARG A 247 -19.60 -15.31 9.28
C ARG A 247 -19.62 -14.60 7.94
N ALA A 248 -18.46 -14.33 7.34
CA ALA A 248 -18.44 -13.41 6.20
C ALA A 248 -19.18 -13.95 4.97
N ARG A 249 -19.05 -15.26 4.65
CA ARG A 249 -19.73 -15.88 3.51
C ARG A 249 -21.26 -15.82 3.56
N HIS A 250 -21.84 -15.77 4.76
CA HIS A 250 -23.29 -15.76 4.96
C HIS A 250 -23.89 -14.35 4.93
N VAL A 251 -23.04 -13.33 5.10
CA VAL A 251 -23.51 -11.96 5.28
C VAL A 251 -22.96 -11.06 4.13
N TYR A 252 -22.05 -11.55 3.27
CA TYR A 252 -21.44 -10.76 2.18
C TYR A 252 -22.35 -10.67 0.97
N THR A 253 -23.15 -9.63 0.95
CA THR A 253 -23.69 -9.04 -0.28
C THR A 253 -22.60 -8.16 -0.88
N GLY A 254 -22.32 -8.31 -2.18
CA GLY A 254 -21.28 -7.54 -2.89
C GLY A 254 -21.49 -6.02 -2.82
N PRO A 255 -20.58 -5.22 -3.41
CA PRO A 255 -20.61 -3.76 -3.32
C PRO A 255 -21.94 -3.18 -3.82
N VAL A 256 -22.57 -2.32 -3.02
CA VAL A 256 -23.82 -1.64 -3.36
C VAL A 256 -23.52 -0.42 -4.24
N ILE A 257 -24.14 -0.32 -5.41
CA ILE A 257 -23.96 0.83 -6.31
C ILE A 257 -25.01 1.90 -5.98
N GLU A 258 -24.55 3.11 -5.68
CA GLU A 258 -25.40 4.30 -5.57
C GLU A 258 -25.56 4.94 -6.96
N LEU A 259 -26.64 4.61 -7.67
CA LEU A 259 -27.02 5.32 -8.90
C LEU A 259 -27.46 6.74 -8.54
N HIS A 260 -26.56 7.72 -8.72
CA HIS A 260 -26.92 9.13 -8.63
C HIS A 260 -27.78 9.47 -9.86
N ARG A 261 -29.07 9.71 -9.62
CA ARG A 261 -30.03 10.18 -10.62
C ARG A 261 -30.10 11.70 -10.61
#